data_AF-A0A3Q3WA29-F1
#
_entry.id   AF-A0A3Q3WA29-F1
#
_cell.length_a   1.000
_cell.length_b   1.000
_cell.length_c   1.000
_cell.angle_alpha   90.00
_cell.angle_beta   90.00
_cell.angle_gamma   90.00
#
_symmetry.space_group_name_H-M   'P 1'
#
loop_
_entity.id
_entity.type
_entity.pdbx_description
1 polymer ?
#
loop_
_entity_poly.entity_id
_entity_poly.type
_entity_poly.pdbx_seq_one_letter_code
_entity_poly.pdbx_strand_id
1 'polypeptide(L)'
;MGNSPKMPKRSRCLVFLVAASLLLVVDSKKRPPRCPQSCICTKDNALCESAGMIPRSFPPDVISLSFVKSKFTEIPKESFIHAPALHLLSLAYNNLETLPKDLFKGLEALTKVDLRGNQFTCDCKLKWLVEWIYSTNATVDQIYCKGPASQLDKRINDLVPQSFDCITTEFASYQSLDFKTLSVEAFSFGNDQYVVFAQPFNGKCTFLEWDHVEMVFRHYDDINSK
;
A
#
# COMPACT_ATOMS: atom_id res chain seq x y z
N MET A 1 48.20 64.18 40.49
CA MET A 1 48.24 64.01 41.96
C MET A 1 46.85 63.64 42.45
N GLY A 2 46.74 62.69 43.37
CA GLY A 2 45.56 62.57 44.25
C GLY A 2 44.76 61.28 44.09
N ASN A 3 44.89 60.41 45.09
CA ASN A 3 44.25 59.10 45.29
C ASN A 3 42.71 59.11 45.35
N SER A 4 42.13 57.94 44.99
CA SER A 4 41.04 57.13 45.64
C SER A 4 39.80 57.82 46.25
N PRO A 5 38.62 57.16 46.43
CA PRO A 5 38.38 55.71 46.56
C PRO A 5 37.09 55.17 45.89
N LYS A 6 36.88 53.84 46.00
CA LYS A 6 35.69 53.10 45.57
C LYS A 6 34.67 52.89 46.71
N MET A 7 33.39 52.82 46.27
CA MET A 7 32.19 52.11 46.79
C MET A 7 31.44 52.69 48.01
N PRO A 8 30.07 52.60 48.07
CA PRO A 8 29.34 51.32 47.97
C PRO A 8 27.92 51.25 47.32
N LYS A 9 27.61 50.01 46.91
CA LYS A 9 26.38 49.16 47.02
C LYS A 9 24.99 49.61 46.51
N ARG A 10 24.55 48.81 45.50
CA ARG A 10 23.25 48.13 45.28
C ARG A 10 21.94 48.93 45.44
N SER A 11 21.16 49.04 44.35
CA SER A 11 19.83 48.39 44.24
C SER A 11 19.21 48.51 42.83
N ARG A 12 18.84 47.34 42.28
CA ARG A 12 17.71 47.01 41.39
C ARG A 12 17.36 47.92 40.19
N CYS A 13 17.59 47.41 38.99
CA CYS A 13 16.72 47.68 37.84
C CYS A 13 16.25 46.36 37.21
N LEU A 14 14.96 46.30 36.90
CA LEU A 14 14.20 45.17 36.39
C LEU A 14 14.80 44.62 35.09
N VAL A 15 14.89 43.29 34.98
CA VAL A 15 15.02 42.59 33.68
C VAL A 15 13.70 41.88 33.42
N PHE A 16 13.04 42.25 32.33
CA PHE A 16 11.85 41.58 31.80
C PHE A 16 12.22 40.15 31.39
N LEU A 17 11.60 39.15 32.02
CA LEU A 17 11.67 37.77 31.58
C LEU A 17 10.59 37.53 30.51
N VAL A 18 11.03 37.34 29.27
CA VAL A 18 10.22 36.74 28.20
C VAL A 18 10.11 35.25 28.52
N ALA A 19 8.92 34.79 28.91
CA ALA A 19 8.65 33.38 29.08
C ALA A 19 8.59 32.72 27.70
N ALA A 20 9.68 32.06 27.29
CA ALA A 20 9.64 31.10 26.21
C ALA A 20 8.88 29.87 26.72
N SER A 21 7.61 29.76 26.34
CA SER A 21 6.85 28.51 26.49
C SER A 21 7.50 27.46 25.59
N LEU A 22 8.36 26.64 26.21
CA LEU A 22 8.69 25.32 25.67
C LEU A 22 7.37 24.57 25.61
N LEU A 23 6.76 24.50 24.42
CA LEU A 23 5.80 23.47 24.10
C LEU A 23 6.57 22.15 24.21
N LEU A 24 6.52 21.52 25.38
CA LEU A 24 6.80 20.11 25.50
C LEU A 24 5.82 19.45 24.54
N VAL A 25 6.32 19.01 23.39
CA VAL A 25 5.67 17.96 22.62
C VAL A 25 5.67 16.78 23.58
N VAL A 26 4.58 16.65 24.33
CA VAL A 26 4.27 15.44 25.07
C VAL A 26 4.17 14.41 23.97
N ASP A 27 5.25 13.65 23.79
CA ASP A 27 5.20 12.41 23.03
C ASP A 27 4.17 11.56 23.76
N SER A 28 2.96 11.57 23.19
CA SER A 28 1.83 10.87 23.74
C SER A 28 2.16 9.41 23.51
N LYS A 29 2.91 8.82 24.45
CA LYS A 29 3.13 7.37 24.52
C LYS A 29 1.75 6.75 24.58
N LYS A 30 1.20 6.43 23.40
CA LYS A 30 -0.08 5.76 23.24
C LYS A 30 0.01 4.52 24.12
N ARG A 31 -0.91 4.42 25.09
CA ARG A 31 -0.98 3.23 25.94
C ARG A 31 -1.05 2.01 25.02
N PRO A 32 -0.35 0.92 25.34
CA PRO A 32 -0.35 -0.27 24.50
C PRO A 32 -1.81 -0.69 24.26
N PRO A 33 -2.18 -0.99 23.00
CA PRO A 33 -3.54 -1.39 22.66
C PRO A 33 -3.95 -2.60 23.49
N ARG A 34 -5.13 -2.48 24.11
CA ARG A 34 -5.73 -3.58 24.88
C ARG A 34 -6.28 -4.64 23.94
N CYS A 35 -6.41 -5.87 24.44
CA CYS A 35 -7.04 -6.94 23.67
C CYS A 35 -8.46 -6.54 23.23
N PRO A 36 -8.83 -6.73 21.95
CA PRO A 36 -10.18 -6.48 21.48
C PRO A 36 -11.22 -7.33 22.21
N GLN A 37 -12.43 -6.81 22.37
CA GLN A 37 -13.51 -7.52 23.10
C GLN A 37 -13.94 -8.83 22.44
N SER A 38 -13.80 -8.95 21.12
CA SER A 38 -14.10 -10.17 20.36
C SER A 38 -12.94 -11.17 20.31
N CYS A 39 -11.86 -10.92 21.08
CA CYS A 39 -10.65 -11.71 21.00
C CYS A 39 -10.16 -12.09 22.41
N ILE A 40 -9.50 -13.24 22.46
CA ILE A 40 -8.76 -13.71 23.62
C ILE A 40 -7.28 -13.58 23.26
N CYS A 41 -6.59 -12.71 23.98
CA CYS A 41 -5.17 -12.45 23.76
C CYS A 41 -4.33 -13.07 24.87
N THR A 42 -3.22 -13.65 24.46
CA THR A 42 -2.07 -14.00 25.30
C THR A 42 -0.96 -12.98 25.02
N LYS A 43 0.25 -13.25 25.51
CA LYS A 43 1.42 -12.42 25.19
C LYS A 43 1.69 -12.39 23.68
N ASP A 44 1.64 -13.56 23.05
CA ASP A 44 2.15 -13.79 21.70
C ASP A 44 1.02 -14.09 20.68
N ASN A 45 -0.17 -14.48 21.16
CA ASN A 45 -1.27 -14.92 20.31
C ASN A 45 -2.54 -14.12 20.57
N ALA A 46 -3.31 -13.83 19.53
CA ALA A 46 -4.67 -13.32 19.61
C ALA A 46 -5.63 -14.22 18.82
N LEU A 47 -6.63 -14.78 19.50
CA LEU A 47 -7.68 -15.60 18.89
C LEU A 47 -9.00 -14.84 18.94
N CYS A 48 -9.56 -14.54 17.77
CA CYS A 48 -10.84 -13.86 17.61
C CYS A 48 -11.88 -14.84 17.08
N GLU A 49 -12.95 -15.07 17.84
CA GLU A 49 -14.05 -15.96 17.45
C GLU A 49 -15.33 -15.15 17.26
N SER A 50 -16.10 -15.46 16.20
CA SER A 50 -17.37 -14.79 15.92
C SER A 50 -17.29 -13.26 15.78
N ALA A 51 -16.11 -12.74 15.40
CA ALA A 51 -15.88 -11.31 15.22
C ALA A 51 -16.77 -10.78 14.08
N GLY A 52 -17.50 -9.69 14.36
CA GLY A 52 -18.33 -9.02 13.35
C GLY A 52 -17.54 -8.14 12.36
N MET A 53 -16.34 -7.72 12.77
CA MET A 53 -15.40 -6.95 11.98
C MET A 53 -13.99 -7.19 12.51
N ILE A 54 -12.98 -6.86 11.71
CA ILE A 54 -11.58 -6.93 12.16
C ILE A 54 -11.28 -5.76 13.11
N PRO A 55 -10.82 -6.02 14.34
CA PRO A 55 -10.38 -4.98 15.26
C PRO A 55 -9.26 -4.12 14.66
N ARG A 56 -9.30 -2.80 14.90
CA ARG A 56 -8.32 -1.85 14.35
C ARG A 56 -6.95 -1.88 15.05
N SER A 57 -6.87 -2.48 16.23
CA SER A 57 -5.66 -2.49 17.04
C SER A 57 -5.52 -3.81 17.78
N PHE A 58 -4.32 -4.39 17.73
CA PHE A 58 -3.91 -5.56 18.49
C PHE A 58 -2.69 -5.17 19.35
N PRO A 59 -2.43 -5.88 20.46
CA PRO A 59 -1.18 -5.71 21.19
C PRO A 59 0.02 -5.84 20.24
N PRO A 60 1.04 -4.96 20.36
CA PRO A 60 2.11 -4.85 19.37
C PRO A 60 3.01 -6.09 19.30
N ASP A 61 3.04 -6.88 20.39
CA ASP A 61 3.87 -8.08 20.52
C ASP A 61 3.19 -9.36 19.99
N VAL A 62 1.96 -9.26 19.46
CA VAL A 62 1.26 -10.42 18.90
C VAL A 62 1.98 -10.90 17.64
N ILE A 63 2.43 -12.14 17.68
CA ILE A 63 3.08 -12.85 16.57
C ILE A 63 2.14 -13.79 15.84
N SER A 64 1.01 -14.16 16.45
CA SER A 64 0.03 -15.09 15.89
C SER A 64 -1.38 -14.54 16.03
N LEU A 65 -2.07 -14.33 14.92
CA LEU A 65 -3.42 -13.80 14.89
C LEU A 65 -4.34 -14.77 14.14
N SER A 66 -5.41 -15.19 14.80
CA SER A 66 -6.36 -16.16 14.26
C SER A 66 -7.78 -15.63 14.35
N PHE A 67 -8.48 -15.64 13.21
CA PHE A 67 -9.92 -15.41 13.14
C PHE A 67 -10.62 -16.71 12.77
N VAL A 68 -11.61 -17.10 13.56
CA VAL A 68 -12.35 -18.35 13.36
C VAL A 68 -13.85 -18.07 13.40
N LYS A 69 -14.60 -18.62 12.42
CA LYS A 69 -16.07 -18.50 12.33
C LYS A 69 -16.55 -17.05 12.44
N SER A 70 -15.82 -16.13 11.81
CA SER A 70 -16.14 -14.71 11.82
C SER A 70 -17.39 -14.43 10.97
N LYS A 71 -18.04 -13.30 11.26
CA LYS A 71 -19.25 -12.85 10.54
C LYS A 71 -18.95 -11.83 9.45
N PHE A 72 -17.72 -11.33 9.37
CA PHE A 72 -17.32 -10.43 8.31
C PHE A 72 -17.12 -11.21 7.00
N THR A 73 -17.64 -10.66 5.91
CA THR A 73 -17.45 -11.17 4.55
C THR A 73 -16.33 -10.43 3.82
N GLU A 74 -15.97 -9.25 4.31
CA GLU A 74 -14.95 -8.38 3.73
C GLU A 74 -13.92 -7.97 4.78
N ILE A 75 -12.69 -7.81 4.31
CA ILE A 75 -11.56 -7.33 5.11
C ILE A 75 -11.19 -5.94 4.61
N PRO A 76 -11.17 -4.91 5.47
CA PRO A 76 -10.69 -3.59 5.08
C PRO A 76 -9.22 -3.64 4.64
N LYS A 77 -8.84 -2.79 3.68
CA LYS A 77 -7.43 -2.59 3.32
C LYS A 77 -6.64 -2.19 4.56
N GLU A 78 -5.37 -2.62 4.62
CA GLU A 78 -4.43 -2.25 5.69
C GLU A 78 -4.86 -2.70 7.10
N SER A 79 -5.79 -3.67 7.22
CA SER A 79 -6.30 -4.15 8.51
C SER A 79 -5.20 -4.66 9.46
N PHE A 80 -4.08 -5.14 8.93
CA PHE A 80 -2.99 -5.75 9.69
C PHE A 80 -1.72 -4.90 9.76
N ILE A 81 -1.71 -3.67 9.21
CA ILE A 81 -0.51 -2.82 9.14
C ILE A 81 0.09 -2.49 10.52
N HIS A 82 -0.73 -2.51 11.56
CA HIS A 82 -0.32 -2.23 12.94
C HIS A 82 0.27 -3.44 13.69
N ALA A 83 0.38 -4.59 13.03
CA ALA A 83 0.94 -5.81 13.59
C ALA A 83 2.11 -6.35 12.72
N PRO A 84 3.19 -5.58 12.54
CA PRO A 84 4.30 -5.95 11.65
C PRO A 84 5.09 -7.18 12.14
N ALA A 85 4.97 -7.53 13.43
CA ALA A 85 5.61 -8.70 14.03
C ALA A 85 4.86 -10.02 13.79
N LEU A 86 3.77 -10.02 13.00
CA LEU A 86 3.00 -11.24 12.73
C LEU A 86 3.81 -12.27 11.94
N HIS A 87 3.98 -13.43 12.54
CA HIS A 87 4.57 -14.62 11.94
C HIS A 87 3.50 -15.57 11.38
N LEU A 88 2.32 -15.62 12.03
CA LEU A 88 1.20 -16.46 11.62
C LEU A 88 -0.08 -15.63 11.52
N LEU A 89 -0.74 -15.71 10.37
CA LEU A 89 -2.09 -15.17 10.18
C LEU A 89 -3.03 -16.28 9.73
N SER A 90 -4.05 -16.57 10.53
CA SER A 90 -5.10 -17.52 10.19
C SER A 90 -6.42 -16.79 9.93
N LEU A 91 -6.93 -16.90 8.71
CA LEU A 91 -8.28 -16.50 8.31
C LEU A 91 -9.11 -17.73 7.90
N ALA A 92 -8.78 -18.91 8.43
CA ALA A 92 -9.44 -20.15 8.09
C ALA A 92 -10.92 -20.18 8.52
N TYR A 93 -11.77 -20.84 7.71
CA TYR A 93 -13.18 -21.07 7.98
C TYR A 93 -13.99 -19.81 8.29
N ASN A 94 -13.74 -18.73 7.52
CA ASN A 94 -14.47 -17.47 7.62
C ASN A 94 -15.36 -17.20 6.39
N ASN A 95 -15.58 -18.20 5.53
CA ASN A 95 -16.44 -18.11 4.35
C ASN A 95 -16.10 -16.95 3.40
N LEU A 96 -14.85 -16.51 3.37
CA LEU A 96 -14.42 -15.38 2.55
C LEU A 96 -14.44 -15.76 1.08
N GLU A 97 -15.01 -14.89 0.24
CA GLU A 97 -15.03 -15.08 -1.21
C GLU A 97 -13.85 -14.40 -1.91
N THR A 98 -13.25 -13.39 -1.27
CA THR A 98 -12.10 -12.66 -1.80
C THR A 98 -11.27 -12.08 -0.66
N LEU A 99 -10.08 -11.58 -0.98
CA LEU A 99 -9.23 -10.82 -0.06
C LEU A 99 -8.86 -9.48 -0.72
N PRO A 100 -8.84 -8.37 0.04
CA PRO A 100 -8.45 -7.08 -0.50
C PRO A 100 -6.99 -7.13 -0.99
N LYS A 101 -6.72 -6.46 -2.11
CA LYS A 101 -5.37 -6.30 -2.65
C LYS A 101 -4.42 -5.77 -1.58
N ASP A 102 -3.21 -6.30 -1.55
CA ASP A 102 -2.12 -5.90 -0.65
C ASP A 102 -2.43 -6.13 0.84
N LEU A 103 -3.30 -7.08 1.20
CA LEU A 103 -3.63 -7.40 2.59
C LEU A 103 -2.39 -7.73 3.44
N PHE A 104 -1.39 -8.37 2.83
CA PHE A 104 -0.15 -8.81 3.49
C PHE A 104 0.99 -7.79 3.38
N LYS A 105 0.74 -6.61 2.82
CA LYS A 105 1.75 -5.57 2.68
C LYS A 105 2.22 -5.09 4.05
N GLY A 106 3.54 -5.03 4.23
CA GLY A 106 4.17 -4.63 5.50
C GLY A 106 4.25 -5.75 6.55
N LEU A 107 3.78 -6.96 6.25
CA LEU A 107 3.89 -8.13 7.12
C LEU A 107 5.12 -8.98 6.75
N GLU A 108 6.30 -8.39 6.85
CA GLU A 108 7.57 -9.00 6.43
C GLU A 108 7.97 -10.23 7.26
N ALA A 109 7.46 -10.33 8.49
CA ALA A 109 7.74 -11.44 9.40
C ALA A 109 6.86 -12.69 9.14
N LEU A 110 5.91 -12.64 8.20
CA LEU A 110 4.99 -13.75 7.95
C LEU A 110 5.74 -15.00 7.47
N THR A 111 5.55 -16.09 8.21
CA THR A 111 6.06 -17.42 7.87
C THR A 111 4.95 -18.41 7.56
N LYS A 112 3.72 -18.14 8.02
CA LYS A 112 2.55 -18.99 7.76
C LYS A 112 1.27 -18.19 7.57
N VAL A 113 0.51 -18.54 6.54
CA VAL A 113 -0.86 -18.04 6.31
C VAL A 113 -1.82 -19.22 6.13
N ASP A 114 -2.84 -19.30 6.98
CA ASP A 114 -3.91 -20.31 6.86
C ASP A 114 -5.18 -19.66 6.31
N LEU A 115 -5.54 -20.05 5.09
CA LEU A 115 -6.73 -19.56 4.38
C LEU A 115 -7.74 -20.69 4.09
N ARG A 116 -7.60 -21.87 4.72
CA ARG A 116 -8.44 -23.04 4.44
C ARG A 116 -9.90 -22.81 4.77
N GLY A 117 -10.80 -23.54 4.10
CA GLY A 117 -12.23 -23.49 4.38
C GLY A 117 -12.92 -22.17 4.01
N ASN A 118 -12.30 -21.34 3.16
CA ASN A 118 -12.92 -20.17 2.55
C ASN A 118 -13.52 -20.51 1.17
N GLN A 119 -14.31 -19.60 0.61
CA GLN A 119 -15.10 -19.78 -0.62
C GLN A 119 -14.54 -18.94 -1.77
N PHE A 120 -13.23 -18.98 -1.99
CA PHE A 120 -12.57 -18.05 -2.89
C PHE A 120 -13.08 -18.10 -4.33
N THR A 121 -13.49 -16.94 -4.84
CA THR A 121 -13.74 -16.73 -6.26
C THR A 121 -12.42 -16.33 -6.93
N CYS A 122 -11.87 -17.22 -7.74
CA CYS A 122 -10.62 -17.06 -8.47
C CYS A 122 -10.83 -16.24 -9.75
N ASP A 123 -11.20 -14.98 -9.57
CA ASP A 123 -11.27 -13.95 -10.60
C ASP A 123 -10.12 -12.93 -10.45
N CYS A 124 -10.21 -11.81 -11.16
CA CYS A 124 -9.20 -10.77 -11.14
C CYS A 124 -8.97 -10.11 -9.78
N LYS A 125 -9.96 -10.13 -8.89
CA LYS A 125 -9.79 -9.59 -7.54
C LYS A 125 -8.87 -10.46 -6.70
N LEU A 126 -8.73 -11.75 -7.04
CA LEU A 126 -7.88 -12.70 -6.34
C LEU A 126 -6.52 -12.93 -7.02
N LYS A 127 -6.30 -12.40 -8.22
CA LYS A 127 -5.03 -12.54 -8.97
C LYS A 127 -3.81 -12.16 -8.13
N TRP A 128 -3.89 -11.07 -7.36
CA TRP A 128 -2.79 -10.60 -6.50
C TRP A 128 -2.37 -11.65 -5.45
N LEU A 129 -3.32 -12.46 -4.95
CA LEU A 129 -3.03 -13.50 -3.98
C LEU A 129 -2.18 -14.60 -4.62
N VAL A 130 -2.48 -14.96 -5.87
CA VAL A 130 -1.68 -15.93 -6.64
C VAL A 130 -0.28 -15.38 -6.92
N GLU A 131 -0.16 -14.11 -7.28
CA GLU A 131 1.14 -13.43 -7.44
C GLU A 131 1.94 -13.41 -6.13
N TRP A 132 1.28 -13.15 -5.01
CA TRP A 132 1.91 -13.17 -3.70
C TRP A 132 2.35 -14.58 -3.30
N ILE A 133 1.50 -15.60 -3.49
CA ILE A 133 1.85 -17.01 -3.22
C ILE A 133 3.07 -17.45 -4.06
N TYR A 134 3.17 -16.99 -5.30
CA TYR A 134 4.28 -17.33 -6.19
C TYR A 134 5.63 -16.72 -5.75
N SER A 135 5.61 -15.60 -5.03
CA SER A 135 6.83 -14.83 -4.67
C SER A 135 7.20 -14.89 -3.19
N THR A 136 6.28 -15.31 -2.33
CA THR A 136 6.49 -15.34 -0.88
C THR A 136 7.27 -16.57 -0.43
N ASN A 137 8.02 -16.43 0.66
CA ASN A 137 8.64 -17.54 1.38
C ASN A 137 7.72 -18.14 2.46
N ALA A 138 6.57 -17.52 2.71
CA ALA A 138 5.61 -17.99 3.69
C ALA A 138 4.95 -19.30 3.25
N THR A 139 4.68 -20.17 4.21
CA THR A 139 3.90 -21.39 3.98
C THR A 139 2.42 -21.05 3.89
N VAL A 140 1.77 -21.48 2.81
CA VAL A 140 0.33 -21.31 2.61
C VAL A 140 -0.30 -22.69 2.47
N ASP A 141 -1.26 -22.98 3.34
CA ASP A 141 -1.99 -24.26 3.31
C ASP A 141 -2.75 -24.44 1.97
N GLN A 142 -3.13 -25.69 1.66
CA GLN A 142 -3.81 -26.00 0.39
C GLN A 142 -5.22 -25.39 0.37
N ILE A 143 -5.46 -24.51 -0.60
CA ILE A 143 -6.73 -23.82 -0.79
C ILE A 143 -7.23 -23.95 -2.24
N TYR A 144 -8.55 -23.88 -2.41
CA TYR A 144 -9.24 -24.22 -3.66
C TYR A 144 -10.21 -23.12 -4.07
N CYS A 145 -10.37 -22.95 -5.37
CA CYS A 145 -11.35 -22.06 -5.96
C CYS A 145 -12.78 -22.62 -5.81
N LYS A 146 -13.74 -21.78 -5.42
CA LYS A 146 -15.19 -22.07 -5.44
C LYS A 146 -15.94 -21.41 -6.59
N GLY A 147 -15.23 -20.61 -7.40
CA GLY A 147 -15.71 -20.06 -8.65
C GLY A 147 -14.60 -19.27 -9.34
N PRO A 148 -14.83 -18.73 -10.55
CA PRO A 148 -15.94 -19.03 -11.44
C PRO A 148 -15.88 -20.48 -11.97
N ALA A 149 -16.89 -20.94 -12.72
CA ALA A 149 -16.97 -22.32 -13.21
C ALA A 149 -15.72 -22.81 -13.97
N SER A 150 -15.01 -21.91 -14.66
CA SER A 150 -13.76 -22.21 -15.39
C SER A 150 -12.56 -22.52 -14.48
N GLN A 151 -12.61 -22.10 -13.22
CA GLN A 151 -11.57 -22.29 -12.21
C GLN A 151 -12.03 -23.18 -11.04
N LEU A 152 -13.26 -23.71 -11.08
CA LEU A 152 -13.87 -24.45 -9.97
C LEU A 152 -12.99 -25.62 -9.51
N ASP A 153 -12.80 -25.72 -8.19
CA ASP A 153 -12.02 -26.74 -7.49
C ASP A 153 -10.54 -26.87 -7.91
N LYS A 154 -10.02 -25.94 -8.72
CA LYS A 154 -8.58 -25.84 -8.93
C LYS A 154 -7.89 -25.35 -7.65
N ARG A 155 -6.70 -25.87 -7.44
CA ARG A 155 -5.85 -25.51 -6.30
C ARG A 155 -5.16 -24.18 -6.58
N ILE A 156 -5.40 -23.18 -5.73
CA ILE A 156 -4.90 -21.80 -5.91
C ILE A 156 -3.37 -21.78 -5.86
N ASN A 157 -2.76 -22.63 -5.00
CA ASN A 157 -1.30 -22.74 -4.89
C ASN A 157 -0.62 -23.18 -6.20
N ASP A 158 -1.36 -23.84 -7.10
CA ASP A 158 -0.84 -24.37 -8.36
C ASP A 158 -1.25 -23.49 -9.56
N LEU A 159 -2.01 -22.41 -9.33
CA LEU A 159 -2.38 -21.46 -10.37
C LEU A 159 -1.21 -20.53 -10.71
N VAL A 160 -1.20 -20.05 -11.95
CA VAL A 160 -0.24 -19.04 -12.43
C VAL A 160 -0.95 -17.71 -12.62
N PRO A 161 -0.33 -16.56 -12.30
CA PRO A 161 -0.97 -15.24 -12.46
C PRO A 161 -1.50 -14.97 -13.88
N GLN A 162 -0.86 -15.55 -14.90
CA GLN A 162 -1.24 -15.40 -16.31
C GLN A 162 -2.53 -16.17 -16.67
N SER A 163 -2.98 -17.13 -15.86
CA SER A 163 -4.23 -17.85 -16.13
C SER A 163 -5.49 -17.05 -15.78
N PHE A 164 -5.32 -15.80 -15.34
CA PHE A 164 -6.39 -14.86 -15.03
C PHE A 164 -6.53 -13.86 -16.19
N ASP A 165 -7.60 -13.98 -16.96
CA ASP A 165 -7.94 -13.08 -18.07
C ASP A 165 -8.51 -11.75 -17.53
N CYS A 166 -7.61 -10.89 -17.06
CA CYS A 166 -7.97 -9.63 -16.43
C CYS A 166 -7.90 -8.45 -17.37
N ILE A 167 -9.07 -7.89 -17.66
CA ILE A 167 -9.19 -6.57 -18.28
C ILE A 167 -9.18 -5.55 -17.15
N THR A 168 -8.05 -4.87 -16.97
CA THR A 168 -7.97 -3.73 -16.05
C THR A 168 -8.22 -2.45 -16.83
N THR A 169 -9.14 -1.60 -16.37
CA THR A 169 -9.30 -0.23 -16.89
C THR A 169 -8.35 0.76 -16.21
N GLU A 170 -7.33 0.27 -15.50
CA GLU A 170 -6.30 1.10 -14.87
C GLU A 170 -5.36 1.66 -15.94
N PHE A 171 -4.90 2.90 -15.76
CA PHE A 171 -3.86 3.50 -16.59
C PHE A 171 -2.54 2.74 -16.37
N ALA A 172 -2.18 1.89 -17.33
CA ALA A 172 -0.83 1.31 -17.40
C ALA A 172 0.10 2.30 -18.12
N SER A 173 1.31 2.49 -17.57
CA SER A 173 2.35 3.23 -18.29
C SER A 173 2.72 2.44 -19.55
N TYR A 174 2.44 3.01 -20.71
CA TYR A 174 2.75 2.40 -21.99
C TYR A 174 4.22 2.60 -22.38
N GLN A 175 4.63 3.87 -22.40
CA GLN A 175 5.97 4.30 -22.79
C GLN A 175 6.30 5.57 -21.99
N SER A 176 7.55 5.67 -21.53
CA SER A 176 8.11 6.91 -21.01
C SER A 176 9.00 7.52 -22.09
N LEU A 177 8.85 8.82 -22.33
CA LEU A 177 9.65 9.56 -23.29
C LEU A 177 10.67 10.41 -22.53
N ASP A 178 11.95 10.29 -22.89
CA ASP A 178 13.06 10.91 -22.18
C ASP A 178 13.26 12.40 -22.54
N PHE A 179 12.18 13.18 -22.55
CA PHE A 179 12.22 14.62 -22.74
C PHE A 179 11.15 15.33 -21.91
N LYS A 180 11.38 16.61 -21.64
CA LYS A 180 10.43 17.47 -20.92
C LYS A 180 9.49 18.14 -21.91
N THR A 181 8.20 18.17 -21.58
CA THR A 181 7.16 18.83 -22.39
C THR A 181 6.34 19.77 -21.53
N LEU A 182 5.76 20.81 -22.14
CA LEU A 182 4.81 21.72 -21.49
C LEU A 182 3.36 21.32 -21.79
N SER A 183 3.08 20.91 -23.02
CA SER A 183 1.76 20.50 -23.46
C SER A 183 1.85 19.34 -24.45
N VAL A 184 0.76 18.58 -24.54
CA VAL A 184 0.63 17.44 -25.44
C VAL A 184 -0.72 17.55 -26.14
N GLU A 185 -0.74 17.40 -27.46
CA GLU A 185 -1.96 17.42 -28.26
C GLU A 185 -1.98 16.22 -29.19
N ALA A 186 -3.14 15.57 -29.30
CA ALA A 186 -3.36 14.46 -30.23
C ALA A 186 -4.27 14.93 -31.37
N PHE A 187 -3.96 14.52 -32.59
CA PHE A 187 -4.76 14.83 -33.76
C PHE A 187 -4.71 13.70 -34.79
N SER A 188 -5.73 13.65 -35.63
CA SER A 188 -5.78 12.74 -36.77
C SER A 188 -5.45 13.51 -38.04
N PHE A 189 -4.60 12.94 -38.89
CA PHE A 189 -4.35 13.48 -40.22
C PHE A 189 -4.32 12.35 -41.24
N GLY A 190 -5.20 12.41 -42.22
CA GLY A 190 -5.50 11.23 -43.05
C GLY A 190 -6.14 10.12 -42.20
N ASN A 191 -5.60 8.91 -42.29
CA ASN A 191 -6.04 7.75 -41.50
C ASN A 191 -5.13 7.46 -40.30
N ASP A 192 -4.12 8.29 -40.07
CA ASP A 192 -3.09 8.05 -39.07
C ASP A 192 -3.29 8.95 -37.84
N GLN A 193 -2.80 8.47 -36.70
CA GLN A 193 -2.89 9.16 -35.40
C GLN A 193 -1.53 9.76 -35.04
N TYR A 194 -1.56 11.03 -34.66
CA TYR A 194 -0.37 11.79 -34.31
C TYR A 194 -0.49 12.38 -32.91
N VAL A 195 0.64 12.53 -32.25
CA VAL A 195 0.75 13.22 -30.96
C VAL A 195 1.90 14.22 -31.04
N VAL A 196 1.64 15.46 -30.63
CA VAL A 196 2.63 16.55 -30.62
C VAL A 196 2.99 16.89 -29.19
N PHE A 197 4.28 17.02 -28.93
CA PHE A 197 4.84 17.44 -27.65
C PHE A 197 5.52 18.80 -27.80
N ALA A 198 4.99 19.82 -27.13
CA ALA A 198 5.61 21.15 -27.11
C ALA A 198 6.76 21.21 -26.08
N GLN A 199 7.99 21.34 -26.55
CA GLN A 199 9.22 21.36 -25.74
C GLN A 199 9.83 22.77 -25.72
N PRO A 200 9.32 23.71 -24.90
CA PRO A 200 9.76 25.11 -24.92
C PRO A 200 11.23 25.28 -24.52
N PHE A 201 11.76 24.42 -23.65
CA PHE A 201 13.17 24.47 -23.23
C PHE A 201 14.15 24.18 -24.37
N ASN A 202 13.70 23.44 -25.38
CA ASN A 202 14.47 23.07 -26.55
C ASN A 202 14.06 23.88 -27.78
N GLY A 203 13.07 24.76 -27.65
CA GLY A 203 12.53 25.54 -28.76
C GLY A 203 11.96 24.67 -29.88
N LYS A 204 11.31 23.54 -29.56
CA LYS A 204 10.76 22.64 -30.60
C LYS A 204 9.43 22.00 -30.24
N CYS A 205 8.68 21.59 -31.25
CA CYS A 205 7.51 20.72 -31.17
C CYS A 205 7.83 19.41 -31.86
N THR A 206 7.79 18.30 -31.12
CA THR A 206 8.08 16.97 -31.65
C THR A 206 6.77 16.25 -31.97
N PHE A 207 6.64 15.78 -33.20
CA PHE A 207 5.52 15.01 -33.70
C PHE A 207 5.88 13.52 -33.64
N LEU A 208 5.01 12.73 -33.03
CA LEU A 208 5.08 11.29 -33.04
C LEU A 208 3.90 10.70 -33.82
N GLU A 209 4.16 9.65 -34.57
CA GLU A 209 3.17 8.86 -35.30
C GLU A 209 3.04 7.47 -34.66
N TRP A 210 1.83 6.92 -34.69
CA TRP A 210 1.58 5.56 -34.23
C TRP A 210 2.03 4.50 -35.25
N ASP A 211 2.97 3.64 -34.86
CA ASP A 211 3.36 2.48 -35.66
C ASP A 211 2.43 1.29 -35.38
N HIS A 212 1.61 0.91 -36.36
CA HIS A 212 0.67 -0.20 -36.24
C HIS A 212 1.32 -1.60 -36.22
N VAL A 213 2.56 -1.73 -36.66
CA VAL A 213 3.28 -3.02 -36.70
C VAL A 213 3.98 -3.26 -35.36
N GLU A 214 4.66 -2.23 -34.87
CA GLU A 214 5.51 -2.32 -33.69
C GLU A 214 4.79 -1.82 -32.43
N MET A 215 3.57 -1.31 -32.64
CA MET A 215 2.66 -0.83 -31.62
C MET A 215 3.26 0.33 -30.81
N VAL A 216 4.19 1.12 -31.33
CA VAL A 216 4.88 2.19 -30.58
C VAL A 216 4.71 3.55 -31.25
N PHE A 217 4.79 4.62 -30.45
CA PHE A 217 4.92 5.97 -31.01
C PHE A 217 6.35 6.19 -31.51
N ARG A 218 6.50 6.49 -32.80
CA ARG A 218 7.78 6.75 -33.46
C ARG A 218 7.91 8.23 -33.78
N HIS A 219 9.15 8.72 -33.80
CA HIS A 219 9.43 10.09 -34.23
C HIS A 219 9.04 10.27 -35.69
N TYR A 220 8.23 11.30 -35.96
CA TYR A 220 7.78 11.67 -37.31
C TYR A 220 8.49 12.93 -37.80
N ASP A 221 8.38 14.04 -37.05
CA ASP A 221 8.97 15.32 -37.45
C ASP A 221 9.21 16.25 -36.23
N ASP A 222 10.02 17.29 -36.41
CA ASP A 222 10.30 18.35 -35.42
C ASP A 222 10.11 19.74 -36.03
N ILE A 223 9.25 20.57 -35.43
CA ILE A 223 9.13 22.00 -35.76
C ILE A 223 9.93 22.80 -34.74
N ASN A 224 10.99 23.48 -35.18
CA ASN A 224 11.80 24.34 -34.32
C ASN A 224 11.28 25.79 -34.33
N SER A 225 11.21 26.45 -33.17
CA SER A 225 11.09 27.89 -33.10
C SER A 225 12.40 28.50 -33.57
N LYS A 226 12.34 29.25 -34.67
CA LYS A 226 13.48 30.05 -35.15
C LYS A 226 13.97 31.04 -34.11
#